data_AF-A0A944YAY6-F1
#
_entry.id   AF-A0A944YAY6-F1
#
_cell.length_a   1.000
_cell.length_b   1.000
_cell.length_c   1.000
_cell.angle_alpha   90.00
_cell.angle_beta   90.00
_cell.angle_gamma   90.00
#
_symmetry.space_group_name_H-M   'P 1'
#
loop_
_entity.id
_entity.type
_entity.pdbx_description
1 polymer ?
#
loop_
_entity_poly.entity_id
_entity_poly.type
_entity_poly.pdbx_seq_one_letter_code
_entity_poly.pdbx_strand_id
1 'polypeptide(L)'
;MVGLSCTLWLTSCGDAGDHAGHDHAGHDHDHEHSEEGSEDSATNTANQLAGAISDASNQMVSKVEQMSDEAIIATQSAVYPLKKCVVSGEALGSMGESVNYLHEGTLIKICCDHCKPDLEKDPAKFVAMVKTAADK
;
A
#
# COMPACT_ATOMS: atom_id res chain seq x y z
N MET A 1 -7.86 -40.43 50.60
CA MET A 1 -7.44 -39.80 49.33
C MET A 1 -5.99 -39.33 49.48
N VAL A 2 -5.10 -40.32 49.51
CA VAL A 2 -3.67 -40.20 49.78
C VAL A 2 -2.94 -39.97 48.45
N GLY A 3 -1.98 -39.05 48.41
CA GLY A 3 -0.84 -39.18 47.51
C GLY A 3 -0.44 -37.93 46.74
N LEU A 4 0.29 -37.02 47.40
CA LEU A 4 1.43 -36.38 46.74
C LEU A 4 2.41 -37.50 46.36
N SER A 5 2.77 -37.64 45.08
CA SER A 5 4.05 -38.19 44.60
C SER A 5 4.00 -38.42 43.09
N CYS A 6 4.75 -37.61 42.35
CA CYS A 6 5.64 -38.12 41.30
C CYS A 6 6.74 -37.08 41.08
N THR A 7 7.53 -36.90 42.14
CA THR A 7 8.91 -36.45 42.06
C THR A 7 9.67 -37.35 41.09
N LEU A 8 10.62 -36.74 40.37
CA LEU A 8 11.77 -37.36 39.70
C LEU A 8 11.53 -38.08 38.36
N TRP A 9 11.74 -37.34 37.28
CA TRP A 9 12.81 -37.72 36.34
C TRP A 9 13.91 -36.66 36.36
N LEU A 10 14.90 -36.93 37.21
CA LEU A 10 16.23 -36.37 37.09
C LEU A 10 16.89 -36.85 35.80
N THR A 11 17.64 -35.95 35.18
CA THR A 11 18.81 -36.23 34.36
C THR A 11 18.57 -36.72 32.93
N SER A 12 18.77 -35.79 31.99
CA SER A 12 19.64 -36.07 30.86
C SER A 12 20.43 -34.80 30.56
N CYS A 13 21.63 -34.75 31.15
CA CYS A 13 22.74 -33.99 30.58
C CYS A 13 23.36 -34.82 29.44
N GLY A 14 23.70 -34.13 28.36
CA GLY A 14 24.54 -34.62 27.25
C GLY A 14 23.73 -35.07 26.04
N ASP A 15 24.10 -34.77 24.79
CA ASP A 15 25.26 -34.12 24.20
C ASP A 15 24.97 -34.03 22.68
N ALA A 16 25.70 -33.16 21.98
CA ALA A 16 25.92 -33.17 20.53
C ALA A 16 24.79 -32.72 19.58
N GLY A 17 25.15 -31.82 18.66
CA GLY A 17 24.35 -31.56 17.47
C GLY A 17 24.57 -30.19 16.85
N ASP A 18 25.78 -29.92 16.40
CA ASP A 18 26.19 -28.81 15.54
C ASP A 18 25.14 -28.42 14.50
N HIS A 19 24.62 -27.18 14.57
CA HIS A 19 23.95 -26.56 13.42
C HIS A 19 25.00 -25.80 12.61
N ALA A 20 25.67 -26.53 11.73
CA ALA A 20 26.34 -25.95 10.57
C ALA A 20 25.27 -25.33 9.66
N GLY A 21 25.07 -24.02 9.78
CA GLY A 21 24.00 -23.28 9.12
C GLY A 21 24.54 -22.09 8.32
N HIS A 22 24.93 -22.39 7.09
CA HIS A 22 24.85 -21.55 5.89
C HIS A 22 25.46 -20.14 5.95
N ASP A 23 26.70 -20.06 5.51
CA ASP A 23 27.38 -18.89 4.96
C ASP A 23 26.50 -18.15 3.93
N HIS A 24 25.96 -16.99 4.31
CA HIS A 24 25.53 -15.98 3.34
C HIS A 24 26.74 -15.13 2.94
N ALA A 25 27.42 -15.58 1.89
CA ALA A 25 28.36 -14.75 1.16
C ALA A 25 27.57 -13.68 0.38
N GLY A 26 27.75 -12.42 0.78
CA GLY A 26 27.50 -11.24 -0.05
C GLY A 26 26.16 -10.53 0.17
N HIS A 27 26.22 -9.35 0.78
CA HIS A 27 26.33 -8.11 0.00
C HIS A 27 26.66 -6.98 0.98
N ASP A 28 27.89 -6.47 0.90
CA ASP A 28 28.29 -5.19 1.46
C ASP A 28 27.34 -4.11 0.95
N HIS A 29 26.56 -3.54 1.87
CA HIS A 29 26.20 -2.14 1.78
C HIS A 29 26.89 -1.43 2.94
N ASP A 30 28.13 -1.07 2.66
CA ASP A 30 28.81 0.03 3.33
C ASP A 30 27.95 1.28 3.14
N HIS A 31 27.28 1.69 4.22
CA HIS A 31 26.75 3.03 4.33
C HIS A 31 27.33 3.65 5.59
N GLU A 32 28.50 4.22 5.38
CA GLU A 32 29.21 5.13 6.27
C GLU A 32 28.25 6.22 6.78
N HIS A 33 28.09 6.29 8.10
CA HIS A 33 27.71 7.50 8.82
C HIS A 33 28.42 7.48 10.18
N SER A 34 29.72 7.82 10.17
CA SER A 34 30.25 8.71 11.21
C SER A 34 29.70 10.10 10.86
N GLU A 35 29.17 10.92 11.77
CA GLU A 35 29.86 11.47 12.94
C GLU A 35 28.88 11.68 14.12
N GLU A 36 29.28 11.10 15.25
CA GLU A 36 29.04 11.42 16.66
C GLU A 36 28.21 12.66 17.10
N GLY A 37 27.17 12.38 17.91
CA GLY A 37 26.55 13.29 18.88
C GLY A 37 25.95 12.49 20.03
N SER A 38 26.55 12.58 21.21
CA SER A 38 26.21 11.84 22.43
C SER A 38 24.85 12.24 23.01
N GLU A 39 23.77 11.52 22.71
CA GLU A 39 22.46 11.71 23.38
C GLU A 39 21.74 10.37 23.58
N ASP A 40 21.76 9.91 24.84
CA ASP A 40 20.93 8.91 25.51
C ASP A 40 19.90 8.07 24.68
N SER A 41 20.08 6.75 24.69
CA SER A 41 19.25 5.70 24.06
C SER A 41 17.73 5.80 24.38
N ALA A 42 17.36 6.53 25.43
CA ALA A 42 15.96 6.82 25.77
C ALA A 42 15.25 7.76 24.76
N THR A 43 15.98 8.68 24.12
CA THR A 43 15.39 9.71 23.25
C THR A 43 15.08 9.19 21.84
N ASN A 44 15.91 8.27 21.33
CA ASN A 44 15.67 7.61 20.04
C ASN A 44 14.41 6.72 20.08
N THR A 45 14.21 6.00 21.19
CA THR A 45 13.00 5.19 21.40
C THR A 45 11.74 6.06 21.44
N ALA A 46 11.78 7.22 22.09
CA ALA A 46 10.64 8.16 22.13
C ALA A 46 10.30 8.74 20.73
N ASN A 47 11.30 9.08 19.92
CA ASN A 47 11.10 9.58 18.57
C ASN A 47 10.62 8.48 17.60
N GLN A 48 11.06 7.24 17.77
CA GLN A 48 10.55 6.09 17.01
C GLN A 48 9.09 5.76 17.37
N LEU A 49 8.72 5.85 18.65
CA LEU A 49 7.33 5.67 19.11
C LEU A 49 6.40 6.79 18.61
N ALA A 50 6.88 8.03 18.57
CA ALA A 50 6.13 9.17 18.00
C ALA A 50 6.02 9.09 16.46
N GLY A 51 7.03 8.53 15.78
CA GLY A 51 6.97 8.21 14.36
C GLY A 51 5.94 7.13 14.06
N ALA A 52 5.95 6.02 14.81
CA ALA A 52 5.06 4.89 14.58
C ALA A 52 3.57 5.20 14.77
N ILE A 53 3.19 6.06 15.72
CA ILE A 53 1.81 6.51 15.90
C ILE A 53 1.34 7.47 14.79
N SER A 54 2.29 8.20 14.18
CA SER A 54 2.03 9.13 13.08
C SER A 54 1.98 8.39 11.75
N ASP A 55 2.82 7.37 11.56
CA ASP A 55 2.84 6.50 10.39
C ASP A 55 1.60 5.60 10.37
N ALA A 56 1.21 5.03 11.51
CA ALA A 56 -0.04 4.29 11.64
C ALA A 56 -1.28 5.19 11.40
N SER A 57 -1.22 6.46 11.83
CA SER A 57 -2.30 7.42 11.55
C SER A 57 -2.37 7.83 10.08
N ASN A 58 -1.24 8.08 9.43
CA ASN A 58 -1.20 8.38 7.99
C ASN A 58 -1.57 7.16 7.14
N GLN A 59 -1.20 5.96 7.58
CA GLN A 59 -1.54 4.72 6.90
C GLN A 59 -3.04 4.42 6.99
N MET A 60 -3.67 4.63 8.15
CA MET A 60 -5.12 4.42 8.30
C MET A 60 -5.94 5.48 7.55
N VAL A 61 -5.47 6.74 7.47
CA VAL A 61 -6.10 7.77 6.63
C VAL A 61 -6.04 7.38 5.15
N SER A 62 -4.86 6.97 4.67
CA SER A 62 -4.67 6.53 3.28
C SER A 62 -5.53 5.31 2.93
N LYS A 63 -5.69 4.37 3.87
CA LYS A 63 -6.52 3.17 3.67
C LYS A 63 -8.02 3.49 3.64
N VAL A 64 -8.48 4.42 4.48
CA VAL A 64 -9.88 4.88 4.51
C VAL A 64 -10.23 5.66 3.24
N GLU A 65 -9.30 6.45 2.70
CA GLU A 65 -9.45 7.10 1.39
C GLU A 65 -9.53 6.07 0.27
N GLN A 66 -8.63 5.09 0.22
CA GLN A 66 -8.65 4.02 -0.79
C GLN A 66 -9.94 3.17 -0.75
N MET A 67 -10.44 2.84 0.44
CA MET A 67 -11.71 2.10 0.58
C MET A 67 -12.92 2.93 0.12
N SER A 68 -12.85 4.25 0.26
CA SER A 68 -13.88 5.17 -0.24
C SER A 68 -13.78 5.31 -1.76
N ASP A 69 -12.57 5.37 -2.30
CA ASP A 69 -12.30 5.47 -3.72
C ASP A 69 -12.83 4.24 -4.47
N GLU A 70 -12.59 3.03 -4.00
CA GLU A 70 -13.16 1.81 -4.60
C GLU A 70 -14.69 1.81 -4.59
N ALA A 71 -15.31 2.27 -3.49
CA ALA A 71 -16.77 2.37 -3.39
C ALA A 71 -17.34 3.43 -4.35
N ILE A 72 -16.65 4.56 -4.49
CA ILE A 72 -16.98 5.62 -5.45
C ILE A 72 -16.83 5.07 -6.88
N ILE A 73 -15.71 4.40 -7.18
CA ILE A 73 -15.43 3.80 -8.48
C ILE A 73 -16.50 2.76 -8.81
N ALA A 74 -16.88 1.88 -7.89
CA ALA A 74 -17.91 0.87 -8.13
C ALA A 74 -19.28 1.51 -8.44
N THR A 75 -19.67 2.52 -7.64
CA THR A 75 -20.94 3.23 -7.81
C THR A 75 -20.98 4.00 -9.12
N GLN A 76 -19.96 4.83 -9.39
CA GLN A 76 -19.87 5.62 -10.62
C GLN A 76 -19.61 4.74 -11.84
N SER A 77 -18.95 3.60 -11.69
CA SER A 77 -18.75 2.64 -12.79
C SER A 77 -20.05 2.06 -13.30
N ALA A 78 -21.00 1.78 -12.40
CA ALA A 78 -22.30 1.23 -12.74
C ALA A 78 -23.17 2.22 -13.53
N VAL A 79 -22.99 3.53 -13.30
CA VAL A 79 -23.78 4.61 -13.94
C VAL A 79 -22.93 5.50 -14.86
N TYR A 80 -21.80 5.00 -15.33
CA TYR A 80 -20.83 5.83 -16.05
C TYR A 80 -21.43 6.38 -17.36
N PRO A 81 -21.48 7.70 -17.56
CA PRO A 81 -22.27 8.33 -18.62
C PRO A 81 -21.68 8.17 -20.03
N LEU A 82 -20.36 7.95 -20.13
CA LEU A 82 -19.64 7.92 -21.39
C LEU A 82 -19.39 6.49 -21.85
N LYS A 83 -19.83 6.15 -23.07
CA LYS A 83 -19.48 4.89 -23.75
C LYS A 83 -18.15 4.96 -24.50
N LYS A 84 -17.54 6.15 -24.53
CA LYS A 84 -16.32 6.45 -25.27
C LYS A 84 -15.24 6.98 -24.32
N CYS A 85 -13.98 6.69 -24.64
CA CYS A 85 -12.80 7.20 -23.99
C CYS A 85 -12.83 8.73 -24.04
N VAL A 86 -12.61 9.36 -22.89
CA VAL A 86 -12.64 10.83 -22.76
C VAL A 86 -11.44 11.49 -23.43
N VAL A 87 -10.36 10.73 -23.60
CA VAL A 87 -9.09 11.16 -24.19
C VAL A 87 -9.12 10.98 -25.70
N SER A 88 -9.30 9.75 -26.18
CA SER A 88 -9.22 9.43 -27.62
C SER A 88 -10.57 9.53 -28.35
N GLY A 89 -11.70 9.51 -27.65
CA GLY A 89 -13.03 9.46 -28.26
C GLY A 89 -13.44 8.09 -28.82
N GLU A 90 -12.63 7.06 -28.65
CA GLU A 90 -12.91 5.69 -29.08
C GLU A 90 -13.84 4.94 -28.12
N ALA A 91 -14.50 3.87 -28.54
CA ALA A 91 -15.42 3.14 -27.65
C ALA A 91 -14.67 2.44 -26.50
N LEU A 92 -15.13 2.65 -25.26
CA LEU A 92 -14.60 1.94 -24.09
C LEU A 92 -14.84 0.43 -24.25
N GLY A 93 -13.85 -0.37 -23.89
CA GLY A 93 -13.91 -1.83 -24.06
C GLY A 93 -13.48 -2.34 -25.44
N SER A 94 -13.29 -1.46 -26.43
CA SER A 94 -12.87 -1.89 -27.78
C SER A 94 -11.40 -2.30 -27.85
N MET A 95 -10.58 -1.83 -26.91
CA MET A 95 -9.15 -2.16 -26.81
C MET A 95 -8.82 -3.07 -25.62
N GLY A 96 -9.84 -3.72 -25.03
CA GLY A 96 -9.69 -4.56 -23.84
C GLY A 96 -10.25 -3.91 -22.59
N GLU A 97 -9.64 -4.17 -21.44
CA GLU A 97 -10.12 -3.67 -20.15
C GLU A 97 -9.94 -2.15 -20.04
N SER A 98 -11.01 -1.43 -19.71
CA SER A 98 -10.95 0.01 -19.50
C SER A 98 -10.26 0.33 -18.16
N VAL A 99 -9.37 1.31 -18.16
CA VAL A 99 -8.68 1.72 -16.94
C VAL A 99 -9.51 2.78 -16.22
N ASN A 100 -9.71 2.59 -14.92
CA ASN A 100 -10.41 3.53 -14.03
C ASN A 100 -9.39 4.47 -13.39
N TYR A 101 -9.62 5.77 -13.49
CA TYR A 101 -8.83 6.80 -12.84
C TYR A 101 -9.74 7.69 -12.02
N LEU A 102 -9.48 7.81 -10.72
CA LEU A 102 -10.26 8.68 -9.85
C LEU A 102 -9.52 10.01 -9.67
N HIS A 103 -10.19 11.12 -9.96
CA HIS A 103 -9.65 12.46 -9.76
C HIS A 103 -10.69 13.35 -9.08
N GLU A 104 -10.33 13.93 -7.94
CA GLU A 104 -11.22 14.80 -7.14
C GLU A 104 -12.59 14.13 -6.85
N GLY A 105 -12.60 12.83 -6.58
CA GLY A 105 -13.82 12.04 -6.35
C GLY A 105 -14.66 11.76 -7.59
N THR A 106 -14.18 12.09 -8.79
CA THR A 106 -14.81 11.79 -10.07
C THR A 106 -14.09 10.65 -10.77
N LEU A 107 -14.83 9.60 -11.14
CA LEU A 107 -14.32 8.49 -11.92
C LEU A 107 -14.17 8.91 -13.38
N ILE A 108 -12.99 8.67 -13.95
CA ILE A 108 -12.67 8.83 -15.36
C ILE A 108 -12.30 7.45 -15.91
N LYS A 109 -12.94 7.03 -16.99
CA LYS A 109 -12.59 5.79 -17.71
C LYS A 109 -11.88 6.08 -19.02
N ILE A 110 -10.75 5.41 -19.23
CA ILE A 110 -9.98 5.44 -20.47
C ILE A 110 -9.95 4.06 -21.14
N CYS A 111 -9.75 4.03 -22.46
CA CYS A 111 -9.77 2.78 -23.22
C CYS A 111 -8.48 1.95 -23.12
N CYS A 112 -7.34 2.56 -22.75
CA CYS A 112 -6.03 1.92 -22.65
C CYS A 112 -5.03 2.80 -21.90
N ASP A 113 -3.90 2.23 -21.46
CA ASP A 113 -2.81 2.95 -20.79
C ASP A 113 -2.18 4.07 -21.64
N HIS A 114 -2.25 3.96 -22.97
CA HIS A 114 -1.78 5.02 -23.87
C HIS A 114 -2.54 6.34 -23.69
N CYS A 115 -3.79 6.30 -23.20
CA CYS A 115 -4.57 7.50 -22.92
C CYS A 115 -4.23 8.14 -21.57
N LYS A 116 -3.55 7.42 -20.67
CA LYS A 116 -3.15 7.91 -19.35
C LYS A 116 -2.29 9.18 -19.41
N PRO A 117 -1.20 9.25 -20.21
CA PRO A 117 -0.36 10.46 -20.23
C PRO A 117 -1.11 11.70 -20.73
N ASP A 118 -2.07 11.55 -21.64
CA ASP A 118 -2.90 12.68 -22.08
C ASP A 118 -3.92 13.09 -21.02
N LEU A 119 -4.49 12.12 -20.29
CA LEU A 119 -5.31 12.41 -19.13
C LEU A 119 -4.52 13.19 -18.06
N GLU A 120 -3.30 12.76 -17.76
CA GLU A 120 -2.43 13.37 -16.73
C GLU A 120 -1.97 14.79 -17.08
N LYS A 121 -1.93 15.16 -18.38
CA LYS A 121 -1.65 16.54 -18.81
C LYS A 121 -2.75 17.51 -18.40
N ASP A 122 -4.02 17.10 -18.49
CA ASP A 122 -5.18 17.96 -18.29
C ASP A 122 -6.33 17.24 -17.54
N PRO A 123 -6.12 16.68 -16.34
CA PRO A 123 -7.11 15.83 -15.69
C PRO A 123 -8.40 16.59 -15.37
N ALA A 124 -8.29 17.85 -14.94
CA ALA A 124 -9.44 18.71 -14.65
C ALA A 124 -10.36 18.93 -15.87
N LYS A 125 -9.78 19.03 -17.07
CA LYS A 125 -10.55 19.16 -18.32
C LYS A 125 -11.40 17.91 -18.56
N PHE A 126 -10.82 16.73 -18.38
CA PHE A 126 -11.52 15.46 -18.57
C PHE A 126 -12.55 15.19 -17.47
N VAL A 127 -12.27 15.54 -16.21
CA VAL A 127 -13.25 15.52 -15.12
C VAL A 127 -14.48 16.35 -15.49
N ALA A 128 -14.28 17.59 -15.95
CA ALA A 128 -15.39 18.47 -16.33
C ALA A 128 -16.23 17.88 -17.46
N MET A 129 -15.61 17.22 -18.45
CA MET A 129 -16.32 16.52 -19.53
C MET A 129 -17.15 15.33 -19.03
N VAL A 130 -16.57 14.50 -18.15
CA VAL A 130 -17.29 13.36 -17.55
C VAL A 130 -18.46 13.85 -16.71
N LYS A 131 -18.22 14.85 -15.86
CA LYS A 131 -19.25 15.43 -14.98
C LYS A 131 -20.41 16.03 -15.80
N THR A 132 -20.09 16.82 -16.83
CA THR A 132 -21.09 17.36 -17.76
C THR A 132 -21.93 16.25 -18.43
N ALA A 133 -21.33 15.08 -18.69
CA ALA A 133 -22.04 13.93 -19.21
C ALA A 133 -22.85 13.18 -18.13
N ALA A 134 -22.41 13.19 -16.88
CA ALA A 134 -23.09 12.57 -15.73
C ALA A 134 -24.31 13.36 -15.26
N ASP A 135 -24.28 14.68 -15.39
CA ASP A 135 -25.36 15.61 -15.01
C ASP A 135 -26.52 15.65 -16.02
N LYS A 136 -26.46 14.87 -17.12
CA LYS A 136 -27.50 14.80 -18.17
C LYS A 136 -28.34 13.54 -18.07
#